data_AF-A0A4Y7Q6E0-F1
#
_entry.id   AF-A0A4Y7Q6E0-F1
#
_cell.length_a   1.000
_cell.length_b   1.000
_cell.length_c   1.000
_cell.angle_alpha   90.00
_cell.angle_beta   90.00
_cell.angle_gamma   90.00
#
_symmetry.space_group_name_H-M   'P 1'
#
loop_
_entity.id
_entity.type
_entity.pdbx_description
1 polymer ?
#
loop_
_entity_poly.entity_id
_entity_poly.type
_entity_poly.pdbx_seq_one_letter_code
_entity_poly.pdbx_strand_id
1 'polypeptide(L)'
;MSTRHSPLEPVAPYSGTLRYPAAALLDLARSITRDLERHHRALLDAASEADNDDDYAEEVDNVVDLDGVMFTFDLLRYKARMETDNPNCKWEERHIQDFNDPNIGERGLITMGKAAKVEWVMGRAIARRKEVRGPPPASDPSWKNEDALLDFLEFLSRANHVGLFYPVIQSNA
;
A
#
# COMPACT_ATOMS: atom_id res chain seq x y z
N MET A 1 30.02 45.11 6.57
CA MET A 1 29.85 44.35 5.31
C MET A 1 28.84 43.25 5.57
N SER A 2 27.64 43.32 4.98
CA SER A 2 26.56 42.35 5.21
C SER A 2 26.56 41.36 4.04
N THR A 3 27.04 40.14 4.28
CA THR A 3 27.01 39.04 3.32
C THR A 3 25.59 38.48 3.30
N ARG A 4 24.73 39.03 2.44
CA ARG A 4 23.46 38.39 2.12
C ARG A 4 23.77 37.10 1.37
N HIS A 5 23.49 35.95 2.00
CA HIS A 5 23.45 34.68 1.29
C HIS A 5 22.43 34.78 0.16
N SER A 6 22.83 34.40 -1.06
CA SER A 6 21.90 34.27 -2.18
C SER A 6 20.78 33.32 -1.77
N PRO A 7 19.50 33.66 -1.99
CA PRO A 7 18.41 32.76 -1.71
C PRO A 7 18.63 31.47 -2.50
N LEU A 8 18.50 30.32 -1.83
CA LEU A 8 18.52 29.01 -2.48
C LEU A 8 17.44 29.03 -3.57
N GLU A 9 17.86 28.98 -4.84
CA GLU A 9 16.91 28.82 -5.93
C GLU A 9 16.20 27.47 -5.75
N PRO A 10 14.85 27.46 -5.74
CA PRO A 10 14.10 26.22 -5.68
C PRO A 10 14.46 25.37 -6.90
N VAL A 11 15.10 24.22 -6.65
CA VAL A 11 15.54 23.28 -7.70
C VAL A 11 14.34 22.66 -8.45
N ALA A 12 13.12 22.82 -7.93
CA ALA A 12 11.89 22.43 -8.58
C ALA A 12 10.90 23.61 -8.62
N PRO A 13 10.15 23.79 -9.73
CA PRO A 13 9.07 24.76 -9.77
C PRO A 13 8.06 24.42 -8.67
N TYR A 14 7.56 25.45 -7.96
CA TYR A 14 6.42 25.33 -7.04
C TYR A 14 5.14 25.04 -7.82
N SER A 15 5.05 23.88 -8.47
CA SER A 15 3.87 23.44 -9.20
C SER A 15 2.81 22.79 -8.28
N GLY A 16 3.13 22.63 -6.99
CA GLY A 16 2.31 21.84 -6.06
C GLY A 16 2.28 20.34 -6.39
N THR A 17 3.09 19.87 -7.34
CA THR A 17 3.11 18.48 -7.80
C THR A 17 4.20 17.72 -7.06
N LEU A 18 3.82 16.75 -6.23
CA LEU A 18 4.78 15.84 -5.61
C LEU A 18 5.37 14.94 -6.70
N ARG A 19 6.70 14.96 -6.86
CA ARG A 19 7.41 13.95 -7.66
C ARG A 19 7.89 12.85 -6.73
N TYR A 20 7.36 11.66 -6.91
CA TYR A 20 7.74 10.47 -6.15
C TYR A 20 7.80 9.26 -7.09
N PRO A 21 8.55 8.20 -6.74
CA PRO A 21 8.70 7.02 -7.59
C PRO A 21 7.44 6.14 -7.51
N ALA A 22 6.31 6.60 -8.06
CA ALA A 22 4.99 5.97 -7.93
C ALA A 22 4.99 4.48 -8.32
N ALA A 23 5.60 4.13 -9.46
CA ALA A 23 5.71 2.74 -9.89
C ALA A 23 6.48 1.87 -8.89
N ALA A 24 7.65 2.32 -8.43
CA ALA A 24 8.47 1.56 -7.48
C ALA A 24 7.77 1.41 -6.11
N LEU A 25 7.06 2.45 -5.68
CA LEU A 25 6.30 2.45 -4.43
C LEU A 25 5.10 1.50 -4.50
N LEU A 26 4.38 1.53 -5.63
CA LEU A 26 3.23 0.66 -5.89
C LEU A 26 3.66 -0.81 -6.02
N ASP A 27 4.75 -1.09 -6.73
CA ASP A 27 5.31 -2.44 -6.86
C ASP A 27 5.77 -2.98 -5.51
N LEU A 28 6.42 -2.14 -4.69
CA LEU A 28 6.81 -2.51 -3.33
C LEU A 28 5.58 -2.83 -2.46
N ALA A 29 4.58 -1.93 -2.43
CA ALA A 29 3.35 -2.13 -1.67
C ALA A 29 2.66 -3.46 -2.04
N ARG A 30 2.47 -3.69 -3.34
CA ARG A 30 1.89 -4.93 -3.87
C ARG A 30 2.71 -6.15 -3.46
N SER A 31 4.04 -6.07 -3.54
CA SER A 31 4.90 -7.19 -3.17
C SER A 31 4.80 -7.53 -1.69
N ILE A 32 4.91 -6.54 -0.80
CA ILE A 32 4.90 -6.80 0.65
C ILE A 32 3.52 -7.25 1.15
N THR A 33 2.43 -6.69 0.60
CA THR A 33 1.07 -7.14 0.91
C THR A 33 0.83 -8.56 0.41
N ARG A 34 1.34 -8.92 -0.78
CA ARG A 34 1.32 -10.30 -1.28
C ARG A 34 2.08 -11.27 -0.39
N ASP A 35 3.24 -10.86 0.10
CA ASP A 35 4.07 -11.69 0.98
C ASP A 35 3.38 -11.93 2.34
N LEU A 36 2.66 -10.91 2.84
CA LEU A 36 1.85 -11.02 4.05
C LEU A 36 0.60 -11.89 3.82
N GLU A 37 -0.11 -11.73 2.70
CA GLU A 37 -1.26 -12.58 2.37
C GLU A 37 -0.87 -14.05 2.25
N ARG A 38 0.23 -14.36 1.55
CA ARG A 38 0.73 -15.74 1.46
C ARG A 38 1.03 -16.35 2.82
N HIS A 39 1.49 -15.54 3.76
CA HIS A 39 1.76 -15.99 5.11
C HIS A 39 0.48 -16.35 5.87
N HIS A 40 -0.48 -15.44 5.92
CA HIS A 40 -1.73 -15.66 6.64
C HIS A 40 -2.55 -16.79 6.03
N ARG A 41 -2.54 -16.96 4.70
CA ARG A 41 -3.15 -18.13 4.07
C ARG A 41 -2.49 -19.45 4.48
N ALA A 42 -1.16 -19.49 4.57
CA ALA A 42 -0.47 -20.69 5.04
C ALA A 42 -0.76 -21.00 6.53
N LEU A 43 -0.95 -19.97 7.36
CA LEU A 43 -1.37 -20.15 8.76
C LEU A 43 -2.83 -20.63 8.84
N LEU A 44 -3.71 -20.09 8.01
CA LEU A 44 -5.11 -20.51 7.90
C LEU A 44 -5.22 -21.99 7.51
N ASP A 45 -4.44 -22.41 6.50
CA ASP A 45 -4.39 -23.81 6.07
C ASP A 45 -3.89 -24.71 7.23
N ALA A 46 -2.83 -24.30 7.93
CA ALA A 46 -2.30 -25.05 9.07
C ALA A 46 -3.27 -25.13 10.26
N ALA A 47 -4.01 -24.05 10.55
CA ALA A 47 -5.02 -24.02 11.60
C ALA A 47 -6.20 -24.94 11.28
N SER A 48 -6.64 -24.94 10.01
CA SER A 48 -7.66 -25.85 9.50
C SER A 48 -7.23 -27.32 9.60
N GLU A 49 -5.98 -27.63 9.22
CA GLU A 49 -5.42 -28.99 9.35
C GLU A 49 -5.28 -29.44 10.82
N ALA A 50 -5.05 -28.51 11.73
CA ALA A 50 -4.91 -28.76 13.16
C ALA A 50 -6.24 -28.76 13.93
N ASP A 51 -7.38 -28.48 13.27
CA ASP A 51 -8.70 -28.32 13.90
C ASP A 51 -8.67 -27.27 15.04
N ASN A 52 -7.92 -26.18 14.83
CA ASN A 52 -7.81 -25.08 15.78
C ASN A 52 -8.70 -23.89 15.35
N ASP A 53 -9.94 -23.88 15.85
CA ASP A 53 -10.95 -22.87 15.53
C ASP A 53 -10.51 -21.43 15.88
N ASP A 54 -9.77 -21.24 16.97
CA ASP A 54 -9.34 -19.92 17.44
C ASP A 54 -8.32 -19.31 16.45
N ASP A 55 -7.30 -20.08 16.09
CA ASP A 55 -6.29 -19.66 15.10
C ASP A 55 -6.93 -19.47 13.72
N TYR A 56 -7.88 -20.34 13.34
CA TYR A 56 -8.59 -20.21 12.07
C TYR A 56 -9.37 -18.89 12.00
N ALA A 57 -10.11 -18.55 13.05
CA ALA A 57 -10.88 -17.30 13.10
C ALA A 57 -9.98 -16.05 13.02
N GLU A 58 -8.86 -16.04 13.74
CA GLU A 58 -7.87 -14.95 13.67
C GLU A 58 -7.31 -14.78 12.24
N GLU A 59 -6.96 -15.89 11.59
CA GLU A 59 -6.37 -15.84 10.26
C GLU A 59 -7.38 -15.46 9.17
N VAL A 60 -8.66 -15.82 9.34
CA VAL A 60 -9.74 -15.30 8.48
C VAL A 60 -9.83 -13.78 8.58
N ASP A 61 -9.86 -13.23 9.80
CA ASP A 61 -9.92 -11.77 10.01
C ASP A 61 -8.71 -11.07 9.36
N ASN A 62 -7.51 -11.64 9.52
CA ASN A 62 -6.28 -11.10 8.91
C ASN A 62 -6.34 -11.08 7.37
N VAL A 63 -6.86 -12.15 6.75
CA VAL A 63 -7.04 -12.23 5.29
C VAL A 63 -8.10 -11.25 4.80
N VAL A 64 -9.19 -11.05 5.54
CA VAL A 64 -10.24 -10.07 5.20
C VAL A 64 -9.70 -8.64 5.26
N ASP A 65 -8.89 -8.30 6.27
CA ASP A 65 -8.24 -6.99 6.37
C ASP A 65 -7.27 -6.75 5.19
N LEU A 66 -6.51 -7.77 4.80
CA LEU A 66 -5.64 -7.74 3.61
C LEU A 66 -6.44 -7.51 2.32
N ASP A 67 -7.62 -8.10 2.21
CA ASP A 67 -8.49 -7.95 1.04
C ASP A 67 -8.95 -6.51 0.86
N GLY A 68 -9.30 -5.82 1.95
CA GLY A 68 -9.62 -4.40 1.93
C GLY A 68 -8.45 -3.53 1.44
N VAL A 69 -7.23 -3.88 1.83
CA VAL A 69 -6.02 -3.17 1.39
C VAL A 69 -5.70 -3.46 -0.08
N MET A 70 -5.82 -4.72 -0.52
CA MET A 70 -5.64 -5.09 -1.92
C MET A 70 -6.67 -4.42 -2.83
N PHE A 71 -7.92 -4.32 -2.40
CA PHE A 71 -8.96 -3.59 -3.13
C PHE A 71 -8.58 -2.11 -3.34
N THR A 72 -7.76 -1.54 -2.46
CA THR A 72 -7.38 -0.13 -2.51
C THR A 72 -6.38 0.17 -3.64
N PHE A 73 -5.27 -0.57 -3.76
CA PHE A 73 -4.20 -0.25 -4.73
C PHE A 73 -3.77 -1.42 -5.65
N ASP A 74 -4.30 -2.62 -5.43
CA ASP A 74 -4.03 -3.83 -6.23
C ASP A 74 -5.34 -4.45 -6.77
N LEU A 75 -6.19 -3.57 -7.29
CA LEU A 75 -7.57 -3.87 -7.64
C LEU A 75 -7.72 -4.99 -8.69
N LEU A 76 -6.82 -5.06 -9.68
CA LEU A 76 -6.84 -6.12 -10.70
C LEU A 76 -6.53 -7.49 -10.11
N ARG A 77 -5.60 -7.56 -9.15
CA ARG A 77 -5.29 -8.81 -8.46
C ARG A 77 -6.42 -9.24 -7.54
N TYR A 78 -6.99 -8.27 -6.81
CA TYR A 78 -8.20 -8.50 -6.01
C TYR A 78 -9.33 -9.08 -6.88
N LYS A 79 -9.60 -8.46 -8.04
CA LYS A 79 -10.59 -8.94 -9.02
C LYS A 79 -10.32 -10.38 -9.45
N ALA A 80 -9.11 -10.67 -9.91
CA ALA A 80 -8.75 -12.00 -10.41
C ALA A 80 -8.93 -13.08 -9.34
N ARG A 81 -8.62 -12.77 -8.09
CA ARG A 81 -8.83 -13.68 -6.97
C ARG A 81 -10.32 -13.85 -6.65
N MET A 82 -11.07 -12.77 -6.52
CA MET A 82 -12.51 -12.85 -6.25
C MET A 82 -13.27 -13.65 -7.32
N GLU A 83 -12.86 -13.55 -8.59
CA GLU A 83 -13.42 -14.35 -9.68
C GLU A 83 -12.99 -15.83 -9.62
N THR A 84 -11.83 -16.12 -9.03
CA THR A 84 -11.38 -17.51 -8.78
C THR A 84 -12.17 -18.14 -7.64
N ASP A 85 -12.33 -17.43 -6.53
CA ASP A 85 -13.02 -17.92 -5.33
C ASP A 85 -14.55 -17.95 -5.53
N ASN A 86 -15.08 -17.02 -6.32
CA ASN A 86 -16.49 -16.93 -6.67
C ASN A 86 -16.67 -16.65 -8.18
N PRO A 87 -16.78 -17.70 -9.01
CA PRO A 87 -16.96 -17.55 -10.46
C PRO A 87 -18.22 -16.78 -10.88
N ASN A 88 -19.20 -16.64 -9.98
CA ASN A 88 -20.43 -15.89 -10.22
C ASN A 88 -20.40 -14.47 -9.62
N CYS A 89 -19.23 -13.98 -9.21
CA CYS A 89 -19.04 -12.64 -8.71
C CYS A 89 -19.56 -11.60 -9.72
N LYS A 90 -20.43 -10.70 -9.26
CA LYS A 90 -20.95 -9.59 -10.07
C LYS A 90 -20.32 -8.30 -9.59
N TRP A 91 -19.74 -7.56 -10.53
CA TRP A 91 -19.15 -6.26 -10.26
C TRP A 91 -20.15 -5.14 -10.55
N GLU A 92 -20.17 -4.14 -9.69
CA GLU A 92 -20.89 -2.89 -9.95
C GLU A 92 -20.19 -2.11 -11.07
N GLU A 93 -20.96 -1.34 -11.84
CA GLU A 93 -20.45 -0.56 -12.98
C GLU A 93 -19.26 0.34 -12.61
N ARG A 94 -19.29 0.96 -11.42
CA ARG A 94 -18.17 1.78 -10.91
C ARG A 94 -16.87 0.98 -10.78
N HIS A 95 -16.94 -0.26 -10.31
CA HIS A 95 -15.75 -1.11 -10.15
C HIS A 95 -15.23 -1.56 -11.51
N ILE A 96 -16.12 -1.80 -12.47
CA ILE A 96 -15.74 -2.12 -13.86
C ILE A 96 -14.96 -0.95 -14.48
N GLN A 97 -15.39 0.28 -14.25
CA GLN A 97 -14.65 1.47 -14.70
C GLN A 97 -13.27 1.55 -14.05
N ASP A 98 -13.20 1.35 -12.73
CA ASP A 98 -11.94 1.37 -11.99
C ASP A 98 -10.95 0.27 -12.46
N PHE A 99 -11.43 -0.91 -12.85
CA PHE A 99 -10.57 -1.98 -13.41
C PHE A 99 -9.88 -1.57 -14.71
N ASN A 100 -10.45 -0.63 -15.46
CA ASN A 100 -9.91 -0.18 -16.75
C ASN A 100 -9.07 1.09 -16.62
N ASP A 101 -8.97 1.70 -15.43
CA ASP A 101 -8.21 2.92 -15.22
C ASP A 101 -6.74 2.62 -14.89
N PRO A 102 -5.77 3.04 -15.74
CA PRO A 102 -4.36 2.78 -15.51
C PRO A 102 -3.79 3.47 -14.27
N ASN A 103 -4.46 4.51 -13.76
CA ASN A 103 -4.02 5.29 -12.60
C ASN A 103 -4.68 4.83 -11.29
N ILE A 104 -5.57 3.83 -11.32
CA ILE A 104 -6.33 3.42 -10.13
C ILE A 104 -5.40 2.97 -8.99
N GLY A 105 -4.32 2.26 -9.30
CA GLY A 105 -3.36 1.79 -8.31
C GLY A 105 -2.63 2.94 -7.63
N GLU A 106 -2.22 3.95 -8.40
CA GLU A 106 -1.58 5.15 -7.84
C GLU A 106 -2.55 5.97 -7.00
N ARG A 107 -3.78 6.20 -7.49
CA ARG A 107 -4.85 6.87 -6.71
C ARG A 107 -5.15 6.14 -5.41
N GLY A 108 -5.23 4.81 -5.48
CA GLY A 108 -5.39 3.93 -4.34
C GLY A 108 -4.28 4.12 -3.32
N LEU A 109 -3.04 4.08 -3.77
CA LEU A 109 -1.85 4.22 -2.93
C LEU A 109 -1.81 5.56 -2.19
N ILE A 110 -2.03 6.68 -2.89
CA ILE A 110 -2.00 8.02 -2.27
C ILE A 110 -3.20 8.29 -1.36
N THR A 111 -4.31 7.55 -1.55
CA THR A 111 -5.50 7.64 -0.70
C THR A 111 -5.61 6.50 0.29
N MET A 112 -4.59 5.63 0.41
CA MET A 112 -4.75 4.35 1.07
C MET A 112 -5.09 4.47 2.55
N GLY A 113 -4.63 5.53 3.23
CA GLY A 113 -5.01 5.83 4.61
C GLY A 113 -6.52 5.94 4.89
N LYS A 114 -7.37 5.99 3.85
CA LYS A 114 -8.84 5.90 4.01
C LYS A 114 -9.33 4.49 4.28
N ALA A 115 -8.60 3.48 3.84
CA ALA A 115 -8.99 2.10 3.99
C ALA A 115 -8.90 1.71 5.48
N ALA A 116 -9.93 1.02 5.97
CA ALA A 116 -9.92 0.49 7.32
C ALA A 116 -8.70 -0.44 7.49
N LYS A 117 -8.07 -0.39 8.67
CA LYS A 117 -6.95 -1.27 9.06
C LYS A 117 -5.69 -1.20 8.19
N VAL A 118 -5.64 -0.32 7.19
CA VAL A 118 -4.47 -0.18 6.30
C VAL A 118 -3.18 0.13 7.05
N GLU A 119 -3.22 0.95 8.08
CA GLU A 119 -2.05 1.25 8.93
C GLU A 119 -1.54 -0.01 9.63
N TRP A 120 -2.45 -0.85 10.11
CA TRP A 120 -2.10 -2.13 10.73
C TRP A 120 -1.54 -3.11 9.69
N VAL A 121 -2.22 -3.31 8.56
CA VAL A 121 -1.81 -4.23 7.49
C VAL A 121 -0.44 -3.82 6.93
N MET A 122 -0.25 -2.54 6.62
CA MET A 122 1.01 -2.03 6.08
C MET A 122 2.14 -2.13 7.12
N GLY A 123 1.87 -1.82 8.39
CA GLY A 123 2.82 -2.01 9.48
C GLY A 123 3.30 -3.46 9.58
N ARG A 124 2.37 -4.43 9.52
CA ARG A 124 2.68 -5.87 9.54
C ARG A 124 3.45 -6.31 8.29
N ALA A 125 3.07 -5.81 7.12
CA ALA A 125 3.72 -6.14 5.86
C ALA A 125 5.17 -5.62 5.81
N ILE A 126 5.40 -4.39 6.30
CA ILE A 126 6.73 -3.79 6.42
C ILE A 126 7.57 -4.56 7.44
N ALA A 127 7.03 -4.89 8.62
CA ALA A 127 7.73 -5.66 9.64
C ALA A 127 8.18 -7.01 9.10
N ARG A 128 7.26 -7.74 8.43
CA ARG A 128 7.56 -9.02 7.78
C ARG A 128 8.61 -8.89 6.68
N ARG A 129 8.52 -7.84 5.85
CA ARG A 129 9.51 -7.59 4.80
C ARG A 129 10.91 -7.41 5.39
N LYS A 130 11.02 -6.63 6.46
CA LYS A 130 12.29 -6.40 7.18
C LYS A 130 12.80 -7.69 7.84
N GLU A 131 11.92 -8.51 8.41
CA GLU A 131 12.27 -9.81 9.00
C GLU A 131 12.82 -10.78 7.96
N VAL A 132 12.11 -10.99 6.85
CA VAL A 132 12.50 -11.93 5.78
C VAL A 132 13.78 -11.48 5.06
N ARG A 133 13.95 -10.17 4.86
CA ARG A 133 15.15 -9.59 4.23
C ARG A 133 16.39 -9.73 5.13
N GLY A 134 16.21 -9.75 6.45
CA GLY A 134 17.29 -9.72 7.43
C GLY A 134 17.89 -8.31 7.62
N PRO A 135 19.01 -8.19 8.35
CA PRO A 135 19.65 -6.90 8.64
C PRO A 135 20.47 -6.36 7.44
N PRO A 136 20.58 -5.03 7.30
CA PRO A 136 21.32 -4.41 6.20
C PRO A 136 22.80 -4.78 6.21
N PRO A 137 23.38 -5.19 5.06
CA PRO A 137 24.81 -5.21 4.91
C PRO A 137 25.33 -3.77 5.05
N ALA A 138 26.38 -3.58 5.86
CA ALA A 138 26.94 -2.26 6.14
C ALA A 138 27.39 -1.49 4.89
N SER A 139 27.55 -2.17 3.75
CA SER A 139 28.09 -1.66 2.50
C SER A 139 27.08 -1.47 1.37
N ASP A 140 25.78 -1.70 1.57
CA ASP A 140 24.80 -1.68 0.46
C ASP A 140 23.87 -0.45 0.49
N PRO A 141 24.03 0.52 -0.45
CA PRO A 141 23.16 1.68 -0.57
C PRO A 141 21.73 1.35 -1.02
N SER A 142 21.49 0.21 -1.68
CA SER A 142 20.17 -0.15 -2.21
C SER A 142 19.13 -0.35 -1.10
N TRP A 143 19.58 -0.79 0.08
CA TRP A 143 18.72 -0.98 1.26
C TRP A 143 18.18 0.34 1.81
N LYS A 144 18.96 1.43 1.72
CA LYS A 144 18.49 2.76 2.11
C LYS A 144 17.34 3.25 1.23
N ASN A 145 17.36 2.90 -0.05
CA ASN A 145 16.29 3.26 -0.98
C ASN A 145 15.01 2.47 -0.68
N GLU A 146 15.12 1.16 -0.44
CA GLU A 146 13.98 0.34 -0.03
C GLU A 146 13.41 0.81 1.31
N ASP A 147 14.25 1.10 2.31
CA ASP A 147 13.80 1.59 3.61
C ASP A 147 13.07 2.94 3.49
N ALA A 148 13.58 3.86 2.65
CA ALA A 148 12.89 5.12 2.38
C ALA A 148 11.52 4.92 1.71
N LEU A 149 11.39 3.92 0.83
CA LEU A 149 10.09 3.55 0.24
C LEU A 149 9.16 2.94 1.29
N LEU A 150 9.66 2.06 2.17
CA LEU A 150 8.88 1.47 3.25
C LEU A 150 8.38 2.54 4.23
N ASP A 151 9.24 3.49 4.61
CA ASP A 151 8.87 4.60 5.48
C ASP A 151 7.81 5.49 4.81
N PHE A 152 7.90 5.67 3.48
CA PHE A 152 6.89 6.43 2.75
C PHE A 152 5.56 5.66 2.64
N LEU A 153 5.58 4.34 2.51
CA LEU A 153 4.37 3.51 2.60
C LEU A 153 3.72 3.59 3.98
N GLU A 154 4.52 3.52 5.04
CA GLU A 154 4.02 3.71 6.40
C GLU A 154 3.36 5.10 6.54
N PHE A 155 4.03 6.14 6.05
CA PHE A 155 3.49 7.49 6.03
C PHE A 155 2.14 7.58 5.30
N LEU A 156 2.02 7.01 4.10
CA LEU A 156 0.79 7.04 3.32
C LEU A 156 -0.36 6.22 3.94
N SER A 157 -0.04 5.24 4.79
CA SER A 157 -1.04 4.38 5.44
C SER A 157 -1.78 5.06 6.58
N ARG A 158 -1.27 6.19 7.10
CA ARG A 158 -1.90 6.87 8.24
C ARG A 158 -3.13 7.66 7.81
N ALA A 159 -4.23 7.48 8.53
CA ALA A 159 -5.51 8.12 8.22
C ALA A 159 -5.45 9.66 8.22
N ASN A 160 -4.63 10.24 9.11
CA ASN A 160 -4.43 11.69 9.20
C ASN A 160 -3.61 12.28 8.04
N HIS A 161 -3.00 11.46 7.18
CA HIS A 161 -2.18 11.92 6.04
C HIS A 161 -2.92 11.90 4.69
N VAL A 162 -4.09 11.27 4.63
CA VAL A 162 -4.91 11.14 3.41
C VAL A 162 -5.18 12.48 2.70
N GLY A 163 -5.43 13.54 3.49
CA GLY A 163 -5.77 14.86 2.96
C GLY A 163 -4.60 15.60 2.30
N LEU A 164 -3.36 15.11 2.44
CA LEU A 164 -2.15 15.78 1.96
C LEU A 164 -1.99 15.68 0.42
N PHE A 165 -2.58 14.65 -0.19
CA PHE A 165 -2.45 14.38 -1.63
C PHE A 165 -3.77 14.50 -2.38
N TYR A 166 -4.83 14.95 -1.70
CA TYR A 166 -6.08 15.24 -2.37
C TYR A 166 -5.92 16.52 -3.20
N PRO A 167 -6.29 16.51 -4.50
CA PRO A 167 -6.41 17.76 -5.21
C PRO A 167 -7.45 18.61 -4.49
N VAL A 168 -7.05 19.80 -4.05
CA VAL A 168 -8.01 20.83 -3.65
C VAL A 168 -8.87 21.08 -4.89
N ILE A 169 -10.10 20.61 -4.87
CA ILE A 169 -11.08 21.04 -5.86
C ILE A 169 -11.21 22.54 -5.62
N GLN A 170 -10.57 23.34 -6.48
CA GLN A 170 -10.86 24.75 -6.55
C GLN A 170 -12.30 24.85 -7.02
N SER A 171 -13.23 24.96 -6.06
CA SER A 171 -14.57 25.43 -6.31
C SER A 171 -14.40 26.86 -6.83
N ASN A 172 -14.45 27.01 -8.16
CA ASN A 172 -14.56 28.32 -8.78
C ASN A 172 -15.82 28.99 -8.21
N ALA A 173 -15.61 30.06 -7.44
CA ALA A 173 -16.64 30.97 -6.98
C ALA A 173 -17.14 31.84 -8.15
#